data_AF-A0A363UB83-F1
#
_entry.id   AF-A0A363UB83-F1
#
_cell.length_a   1.000
_cell.length_b   1.000
_cell.length_c   1.000
_cell.angle_alpha   90.00
_cell.angle_beta   90.00
_cell.angle_gamma   90.00
#
_symmetry.space_group_name_H-M   'P 1'
#
loop_
_entity.id
_entity.type
_entity.pdbx_description
1 polymer ?
#
loop_
_entity_poly.entity_id
_entity_poly.type
_entity_poly.pdbx_seq_one_letter_code
_entity_poly.pdbx_strand_id
1 'polypeptide(L)' 'FCPDTPVTRAQMAVFLLKSKHGVSYTPPAATGVFTDVPVGYWADKWIEQLAAEGITGG' A
#
# COMPACT_ATOMS: atom_id res chain seq x y z
N PHE A 1 18.04 -4.25 4.27
CA PHE A 1 17.64 -4.76 2.95
C PHE A 1 17.95 -6.25 2.95
N CYS A 2 16.91 -7.09 2.89
CA CYS A 2 17.01 -8.55 2.95
C CYS A 2 16.52 -9.10 1.60
N PRO A 3 17.40 -9.31 0.60
CA PRO A 3 16.99 -9.58 -0.77
C PRO A 3 16.26 -10.92 -0.93
N ASP A 4 16.55 -11.90 -0.06
CA ASP A 4 15.98 -13.25 -0.14
C ASP A 4 14.67 -13.41 0.65
N THR A 5 14.27 -12.40 1.44
CA THR A 5 12.99 -12.46 2.16
C THR A 5 11.84 -12.08 1.22
N PRO A 6 10.75 -12.85 1.18
CA PRO A 6 9.58 -12.51 0.37
C PRO A 6 9.04 -11.12 0.71
N VAL A 7 8.69 -10.35 -0.33
CA VAL A 7 8.05 -9.05 -0.19
C VAL A 7 6.60 -9.25 0.26
N THR A 8 6.20 -8.57 1.33
CA THR A 8 4.82 -8.64 1.81
C THR A 8 3.88 -7.86 0.89
N ARG A 9 2.58 -8.19 0.90
CA ARG A 9 1.56 -7.44 0.15
C ARG A 9 1.58 -5.94 0.48
N ALA A 10 1.79 -5.59 1.75
CA ALA A 10 1.90 -4.21 2.21
C ALA A 10 3.14 -3.48 1.65
N GLN A 11 4.30 -4.16 1.60
CA GLN A 11 5.50 -3.60 0.97
C GLN A 11 5.33 -3.43 -0.53
N MET A 12 4.69 -4.41 -1.19
CA MET A 12 4.39 -4.33 -2.62
C MET A 12 3.50 -3.12 -2.96
N ALA A 13 2.51 -2.80 -2.11
CA ALA A 13 1.66 -1.62 -2.30
C ALA A 13 2.48 -0.31 -2.37
N VAL A 14 3.47 -0.17 -1.48
CA VAL A 14 4.39 0.99 -1.47
C VAL A 14 5.20 1.05 -2.76
N PHE A 15 5.78 -0.09 -3.18
CA PHE A 15 6.61 -0.13 -4.38
C PHE A 15 5.83 0.17 -5.65
N LEU A 16 4.64 -0.42 -5.82
CA LEU A 16 3.81 -0.20 -7.00
C LEU A 16 3.35 1.26 -7.11
N LEU A 17 2.87 1.86 -6.01
CA LEU A 17 2.40 3.24 -6.03
C LEU A 17 3.54 4.25 -6.22
N LYS A 18 4.71 4.04 -5.62
CA LYS A 18 5.88 4.90 -5.88
C LYS A 18 6.43 4.71 -7.30
N SER A 19 6.35 3.51 -7.86
CA SER A 19 6.76 3.26 -9.24
C SER A 19 5.82 3.94 -10.24
N LYS A 20 4.52 3.98 -9.94
CA LYS A 20 3.49 4.61 -10.79
C LYS A 20 3.48 6.14 -10.69
N HIS A 21 3.55 6.70 -9.48
CA HIS A 21 3.34 8.13 -9.23
C HIS A 21 4.64 8.90 -8.91
N GLY A 22 5.77 8.20 -8.79
CA GLY A 22 7.06 8.77 -8.45
C GLY A 22 7.45 8.61 -6.99
N VAL A 23 8.76 8.73 -6.71
CA VAL A 23 9.36 8.44 -5.40
C VAL A 23 8.87 9.36 -4.28
N SER A 24 8.41 10.57 -4.60
CA SER A 24 7.85 11.54 -3.64
C SER A 24 6.36 11.33 -3.36
N TYR A 25 5.69 10.44 -4.09
CA TYR A 25 4.27 10.19 -3.90
C TYR A 25 3.96 9.72 -2.48
N THR A 26 2.86 10.23 -1.94
CA THR A 26 2.27 9.84 -0.67
C THR A 26 0.75 9.75 -0.86
N PRO A 27 0.11 8.61 -0.55
CA PRO A 27 -1.33 8.47 -0.67
C PRO A 27 -2.11 9.37 0.30
N PRO A 28 -3.41 9.63 0.03
CA PRO A 28 -4.34 10.22 0.98
C PRO A 28 -4.40 9.44 2.31
N ALA A 29 -4.90 10.05 3.37
CA ALA A 29 -5.07 9.36 4.65
C ALA A 29 -6.05 8.18 4.51
N ALA A 30 -5.77 7.07 5.21
CA ALA A 30 -6.64 5.91 5.24
C ALA A 30 -7.98 6.24 5.92
N THR A 31 -9.03 5.58 5.45
CA THR A 31 -10.41 5.76 5.92
C THR A 31 -11.00 4.51 6.58
N GLY A 32 -10.27 3.39 6.58
CA GLY A 32 -10.68 2.13 7.18
C GLY A 32 -11.53 1.27 6.24
N VAL A 33 -11.11 1.13 4.99
CA VAL A 33 -11.85 0.37 3.96
C VAL A 33 -11.79 -1.14 4.20
N PHE A 34 -10.68 -1.63 4.75
CA PHE A 34 -10.42 -3.06 4.98
C PHE A 34 -10.61 -3.39 6.46
N THR A 35 -11.37 -4.45 6.76
CA THR A 35 -11.64 -4.87 8.14
C THR A 35 -10.45 -5.56 8.81
N ASP A 36 -9.53 -6.11 8.02
CA ASP A 36 -8.29 -6.77 8.44
C ASP A 36 -7.07 -5.83 8.45
N VAL A 37 -7.25 -4.56 8.07
CA VAL A 37 -6.21 -3.53 8.13
C VAL A 37 -6.69 -2.38 9.02
N PRO A 38 -6.24 -2.32 10.29
CA PRO A 38 -6.60 -1.22 11.18
C PRO A 38 -6.12 0.13 10.64
N VAL A 39 -6.94 1.17 10.82
CA VAL A 39 -6.51 2.56 10.60
C VAL A 39 -5.36 2.88 11.57
N GLY A 40 -4.28 3.46 11.05
CA GLY A 40 -3.03 3.69 11.76
C GLY A 40 -2.00 2.56 11.57
N TYR A 41 -2.35 1.47 10.88
CA TYR A 41 -1.36 0.50 10.42
C TYR A 41 -0.37 1.18 9.45
N TRP A 42 0.92 0.83 9.51
CA TRP A 42 1.97 1.57 8.79
C TRP A 42 1.76 1.68 7.27
N ALA A 43 1.03 0.74 6.67
CA ALA A 43 0.74 0.69 5.24
C ALA A 43 -0.74 0.92 4.89
N ASP A 44 -1.59 1.28 5.85
CA ASP A 44 -3.04 1.44 5.67
C ASP A 44 -3.40 2.25 4.41
N LYS A 45 -2.84 3.46 4.29
CA LYS A 45 -3.08 4.39 3.17
C LYS A 45 -2.58 3.86 1.83
N TRP A 46 -1.52 3.06 1.84
CA TRP A 46 -0.96 2.48 0.63
C TRP A 46 -1.82 1.33 0.13
N ILE A 47 -2.31 0.50 1.04
CA ILE A 47 -3.20 -0.62 0.73
C ILE A 47 -4.52 -0.09 0.18
N GLU A 48 -5.12 0.90 0.87
CA GLU A 48 -6.37 1.53 0.41
C GLU A 48 -6.23 2.18 -0.95
N GLN A 49 -5.16 2.96 -1.17
CA GLN A 49 -4.95 3.62 -2.45
C GLN A 49 -4.69 2.62 -3.59
N LEU A 50 -3.95 1.55 -3.34
CA LEU A 50 -3.69 0.52 -4.33
C LEU A 50 -5.00 -0.15 -4.78
N ALA A 51 -5.90 -0.41 -3.83
CA ALA A 51 -7.23 -0.94 -4.11
C ALA A 51 -8.14 0.08 -4.80
N ALA A 52 -8.12 1.35 -4.37
CA ALA A 52 -8.89 2.44 -4.97
C ALA A 52 -8.49 2.68 -6.45
N GLU A 53 -7.23 2.43 -6.80
CA GLU A 53 -6.74 2.48 -8.18
C GLU A 53 -7.01 1.20 -8.99
N GLY A 54 -7.66 0.20 -8.39
CA GLY A 54 -8.00 -1.07 -9.04
C GLY A 54 -6.79 -1.93 -9.39
N ILE A 55 -5.63 -1.70 -8.75
CA ILE A 55 -4.41 -2.48 -9.02
C ILE A 55 -4.50 -3.85 -8.33
N THR A 56 -5.24 -3.96 -7.23
CA THR A 56 -5.54 -5.22 -6.54
C THR A 56 -7.04 -5.37 -6.32
N GLY A 57 -7.53 -6.61 -6.30
CA GLY A 57 -8.97 -6.91 -6.10
C GLY A 57 -9.47 -6.89 -4.66
N GLY A 58 -8.59 -6.66 -3.67
CA GLY A 58 -8.83 -6.99 -2.27
C GLY A 58 -8.13 -8.28 -1.89
#